data_AF-A0AAW2PKV4-F1
#
_entry.id   AF-A0AAW2PKV4-F1
#
_cell.length_a   1.000
_cell.length_b   1.000
_cell.length_c   1.000
_cell.angle_alpha   90.00
_cell.angle_beta   90.00
_cell.angle_gamma   90.00
#
_symmetry.space_group_name_H-M   'P 1'
#
loop_
_entity.id
_entity.type
_entity.pdbx_description
1 polymer ?
#
loop_
_entity_poly.entity_id
_entity_poly.type
_entity_poly.pdbx_seq_one_letter_code
_entity_poly.pdbx_strand_id
1 'polypeptide(L)'
;HKFEVVKFDGTGNFGLWQTRVKDMLAQQGILKALRPQKSASMDDEVWEELQQRAIGTIRLCLADEILYHVMNLKSPSEVWKKLEIQFISESITNKLYMKQRLYGLKMGRNV
;
A
#
# COMPACT_ATOMS: atom_id res chain seq x y z
N HIS A 1 3.81 19.80 -13.53
CA HIS A 1 4.70 19.14 -12.57
C HIS A 1 4.19 17.72 -12.39
N LYS A 2 4.95 16.69 -12.76
CA LYS A 2 4.51 15.28 -12.66
C LYS A 2 4.98 14.76 -11.31
N PHE A 3 4.06 14.57 -10.37
CA PHE A 3 4.39 14.03 -9.05
C PHE A 3 4.68 12.54 -9.24
N GLU A 4 5.94 12.12 -9.06
CA GLU A 4 6.33 10.72 -9.16
C GLU A 4 6.44 10.13 -7.76
N VAL A 5 5.68 9.09 -7.49
CA VAL A 5 5.76 8.36 -6.23
C VAL A 5 6.98 7.45 -6.31
N VAL A 6 7.90 7.60 -5.35
CA VAL A 6 9.02 6.67 -5.19
C VAL A 6 8.47 5.26 -5.03
N LYS A 7 8.98 4.33 -5.83
CA LYS A 7 8.57 2.92 -5.80
C LYS A 7 8.81 2.32 -4.41
N PHE A 8 7.88 1.49 -3.96
CA PHE A 8 8.03 0.78 -2.70
C PHE A 8 8.81 -0.53 -2.89
N ASP A 9 9.87 -0.67 -2.13
CA ASP A 9 10.83 -1.79 -2.16
C ASP A 9 10.71 -2.73 -0.96
N GLY A 10 9.73 -2.50 -0.07
CA GLY A 10 9.53 -3.28 1.15
C GLY A 10 10.26 -2.75 2.38
N THR A 11 11.21 -1.82 2.24
CA THR A 11 12.05 -1.36 3.36
C THR A 11 11.66 0.02 3.89
N GLY A 12 11.07 0.86 3.04
CA GLY A 12 10.66 2.21 3.38
C GLY A 12 9.45 2.30 4.34
N ASN A 13 9.07 3.52 4.70
CA ASN A 13 7.86 3.76 5.46
C ASN A 13 6.62 3.46 4.60
N PHE A 14 6.05 2.27 4.76
CA PHE A 14 4.87 1.82 4.03
C PHE A 14 3.69 2.79 4.19
N GLY A 15 3.45 3.32 5.39
CA GLY A 15 2.35 4.26 5.63
C GLY A 15 2.48 5.55 4.79
N LEU A 16 3.69 6.10 4.69
CA LEU A 16 3.95 7.27 3.86
C LEU A 16 3.78 6.98 2.36
N TRP A 17 4.32 5.85 1.89
CA TRP A 17 4.11 5.40 0.52
C TRP A 17 2.63 5.22 0.21
N GLN A 18 1.91 4.57 1.13
CA GLN A 18 0.49 4.30 1.02
C GLN A 18 -0.33 5.58 0.88
N THR A 19 -0.05 6.60 1.69
CA THR A 19 -0.68 7.93 1.58
C THR A 19 -0.45 8.53 0.19
N ARG A 20 0.79 8.54 -0.31
CA ARG A 20 1.12 9.13 -1.62
C ARG A 20 0.42 8.42 -2.78
N VAL A 21 0.33 7.08 -2.73
CA VAL A 21 -0.38 6.32 -3.77
C VAL A 21 -1.90 6.58 -3.69
N LYS A 22 -2.49 6.67 -2.50
CA LYS A 22 -3.91 7.05 -2.35
C LYS A 22 -4.18 8.45 -2.92
N ASP A 23 -3.31 9.43 -2.66
CA ASP A 23 -3.43 10.78 -3.21
C ASP A 23 -3.31 10.79 -4.74
N MET A 24 -2.36 10.02 -5.30
CA MET A 24 -2.21 9.83 -6.76
C MET A 24 -3.49 9.23 -7.38
N LEU A 25 -4.05 8.17 -6.79
CA LEU A 25 -5.28 7.54 -7.27
C LEU A 25 -6.49 8.49 -7.16
N ALA A 26 -6.53 9.33 -6.12
CA ALA A 26 -7.57 10.36 -5.96
C ALA A 26 -7.46 11.43 -7.03
N GLN A 27 -6.24 11.93 -7.30
CA GLN A 27 -5.98 12.90 -8.36
C GLN A 27 -6.37 12.37 -9.75
N GLN A 28 -6.21 11.06 -9.98
CA GLN A 28 -6.63 10.40 -11.21
C GLN A 28 -8.13 10.04 -11.27
N GLY A 29 -8.88 10.26 -10.18
CA GLY A 29 -10.31 9.93 -10.07
C GLY A 29 -10.63 8.43 -9.91
N ILE A 30 -9.62 7.60 -9.60
CA ILE A 30 -9.75 6.13 -9.58
C ILE A 30 -9.64 5.51 -8.18
N LEU A 31 -9.51 6.32 -7.11
CA LEU A 31 -9.40 5.84 -5.73
C LEU A 31 -10.53 4.86 -5.32
N LYS A 32 -11.74 5.07 -5.84
CA LYS A 32 -12.90 4.22 -5.58
C LYS A 32 -12.74 2.76 -6.01
N ALA A 33 -11.82 2.45 -6.93
CA ALA A 33 -11.47 1.09 -7.33
C ALA A 33 -10.80 0.29 -6.20
N LEU A 34 -10.34 0.92 -5.12
CA LEU A 34 -9.85 0.19 -3.94
C LEU A 34 -10.98 -0.46 -3.14
N ARG A 35 -12.25 -0.14 -3.42
CA ARG A 35 -13.40 -0.75 -2.74
C ARG A 35 -13.57 -2.21 -3.19
N PRO A 36 -14.07 -3.10 -2.33
CA PRO A 36 -14.34 -4.49 -2.72
C PRO A 36 -15.37 -4.64 -3.84
N GLN A 37 -16.31 -3.68 -3.95
CA GLN A 37 -17.42 -3.73 -4.89
C GLN A 37 -17.78 -2.34 -5.44
N LYS A 38 -18.36 -2.31 -6.64
CA LYS A 38 -18.91 -1.09 -7.26
C LYS A 38 -20.19 -0.62 -6.57
N SER A 39 -20.58 0.64 -6.80
CA SER A 39 -21.91 1.12 -6.42
C SER A 39 -22.99 0.59 -7.36
N ALA A 40 -24.24 0.49 -6.89
CA ALA A 40 -25.36 -0.02 -7.69
C ALA A 40 -25.61 0.76 -8.99
N SER A 41 -25.31 2.06 -9.01
CA SER A 41 -25.47 2.93 -10.18
C SER A 41 -24.30 2.89 -11.17
N MET A 42 -23.25 2.13 -10.90
CA MET A 42 -22.05 2.09 -11.75
C MET A 42 -22.17 0.99 -12.79
N ASP A 43 -21.84 1.32 -14.02
CA ASP A 43 -21.75 0.36 -15.12
C ASP A 43 -20.58 -0.64 -14.92
N ASP A 44 -20.74 -1.87 -15.43
CA ASP A 44 -19.73 -2.94 -15.28
C ASP A 44 -18.45 -2.67 -16.08
N GLU A 45 -18.57 -2.17 -17.31
CA GLU A 45 -17.43 -1.85 -18.18
C GLU A 45 -16.63 -0.69 -17.57
N VAL A 46 -17.33 0.36 -17.13
CA VAL A 46 -16.71 1.49 -16.41
C VAL A 46 -16.03 1.03 -15.12
N TRP A 47 -16.61 0.08 -14.41
CA TRP A 47 -15.99 -0.47 -13.21
C TRP A 47 -14.74 -1.28 -13.54
N GLU A 48 -14.78 -2.12 -14.56
CA GLU A 48 -13.63 -2.90 -15.01
C GLU A 48 -12.45 -2.00 -15.43
N GLU A 49 -12.71 -0.95 -16.21
CA GLU A 49 -11.68 0.01 -16.60
C GLU A 49 -11.04 0.69 -15.38
N LEU A 50 -11.84 1.09 -14.39
CA LEU A 50 -11.36 1.66 -13.15
C LEU A 50 -10.45 0.68 -12.39
N GLN A 51 -10.83 -0.59 -12.33
CA GLN A 51 -10.06 -1.64 -11.68
C GLN A 51 -8.72 -1.86 -12.39
N GLN A 52 -8.73 -1.97 -13.71
CA GLN A 52 -7.51 -2.15 -14.51
C GLN A 52 -6.54 -0.98 -14.35
N ARG A 53 -7.04 0.25 -14.41
CA ARG A 53 -6.24 1.48 -14.21
C ARG A 53 -5.65 1.56 -12.80
N ALA A 54 -6.43 1.21 -11.78
CA ALA A 54 -5.95 1.23 -10.40
C ALA A 54 -4.88 0.17 -10.16
N ILE A 55 -5.07 -1.06 -10.64
CA ILE A 55 -4.04 -2.12 -10.56
C ILE A 55 -2.76 -1.68 -11.26
N GLY A 56 -2.85 -1.17 -12.49
CA GLY A 56 -1.70 -0.69 -13.25
C GLY A 56 -0.94 0.39 -12.48
N THR A 57 -1.66 1.38 -11.95
CA THR A 57 -1.07 2.48 -11.18
C THR A 57 -0.37 1.99 -9.92
N ILE A 58 -1.00 1.10 -9.15
CA ILE A 58 -0.41 0.53 -7.93
C ILE A 58 0.87 -0.22 -8.28
N ARG A 59 0.85 -1.09 -9.31
CA ARG A 59 2.01 -1.87 -9.76
C ARG A 59 3.17 -1.01 -10.21
N LEU A 60 2.90 0.10 -10.90
CA LEU A 60 3.92 1.07 -11.30
C LEU A 60 4.61 1.75 -10.10
N CYS A 61 3.93 1.79 -8.95
CA CYS A 61 4.46 2.32 -7.70
C CYS A 61 5.21 1.28 -6.85
N LEU A 62 5.44 0.07 -7.37
CA LEU A 62 6.18 -1.00 -6.69
C LEU A 62 7.53 -1.25 -7.36
N ALA A 63 8.52 -1.63 -6.57
CA ALA A 63 9.74 -2.26 -7.06
C ALA A 63 9.45 -3.70 -7.50
N ASP A 64 10.32 -4.27 -8.31
CA ASP A 64 10.08 -5.55 -8.97
C ASP A 64 9.91 -6.68 -7.94
N GLU A 65 10.69 -6.67 -6.87
CA GLU A 65 10.64 -7.64 -5.77
C GLU A 65 9.25 -7.70 -5.13
N ILE A 66 8.62 -6.54 -4.95
CA ILE A 66 7.29 -6.43 -4.36
C ILE A 66 6.21 -6.75 -5.40
N LEU A 67 6.42 -6.33 -6.65
CA LEU A 67 5.51 -6.60 -7.76
C LEU A 67 5.30 -8.10 -7.98
N TYR A 68 6.36 -8.91 -7.91
CA TYR A 68 6.27 -10.37 -8.06
C TYR A 68 5.24 -11.02 -7.12
N HIS A 69 5.06 -10.48 -5.91
CA HIS A 69 4.11 -11.02 -4.94
C HIS A 69 2.65 -10.70 -5.25
N VAL A 70 2.37 -9.72 -6.10
CA VAL A 70 1.01 -9.20 -6.39
C VAL A 70 0.64 -9.19 -7.87
N MET A 71 1.55 -9.55 -8.78
CA MET A 71 1.36 -9.46 -10.24
C MET A 71 0.23 -10.35 -10.79
N ASN A 72 -0.10 -11.44 -10.09
CA ASN A 72 -1.17 -12.36 -10.51
C ASN A 72 -2.56 -11.97 -9.98
N LEU A 73 -2.64 -11.05 -9.03
CA LEU A 73 -3.92 -10.59 -8.48
C LEU A 73 -4.69 -9.75 -9.51
N LYS A 74 -6.02 -9.89 -9.54
CA LYS A 74 -6.86 -9.25 -10.56
C LYS A 74 -7.79 -8.17 -10.01
N SER A 75 -7.81 -7.98 -8.69
CA SER A 75 -8.54 -6.90 -8.04
C SER A 75 -7.59 -5.90 -7.37
N PRO A 76 -7.79 -4.57 -7.53
CA PRO A 76 -7.02 -3.57 -6.80
C PRO A 76 -7.20 -3.72 -5.29
N SER A 77 -8.40 -4.08 -4.82
CA SER A 77 -8.66 -4.26 -3.39
C SER A 77 -7.89 -5.45 -2.80
N GLU A 78 -7.70 -6.52 -3.57
CA GLU A 78 -6.87 -7.67 -3.17
C GLU A 78 -5.39 -7.29 -3.12
N VAL A 79 -4.88 -6.62 -4.16
CA VAL A 79 -3.50 -6.11 -4.18
C VAL A 79 -3.27 -5.22 -2.97
N TRP A 80 -4.16 -4.27 -2.74
CA TRP A 80 -4.06 -3.32 -1.64
C TRP A 80 -4.04 -4.00 -0.27
N LYS A 81 -4.99 -4.91 -0.04
CA LYS A 81 -5.10 -5.67 1.21
C LYS A 81 -3.88 -6.54 1.45
N LYS A 82 -3.33 -7.18 0.41
CA LYS A 82 -2.11 -8.00 0.55
C LYS A 82 -0.92 -7.16 0.99
N LEU A 83 -0.72 -5.99 0.38
CA LEU A 83 0.34 -5.05 0.77
C LEU A 83 0.14 -4.55 2.21
N GLU A 84 -1.09 -4.23 2.61
CA GLU A 84 -1.39 -3.83 3.99
C GLU A 84 -1.08 -4.94 4.99
N ILE A 85 -1.52 -6.17 4.74
CA ILE A 85 -1.27 -7.30 5.63
C ILE A 85 0.24 -7.53 5.79
N GLN A 86 0.99 -7.50 4.69
CA GLN A 86 2.43 -7.75 4.71
C GLN A 86 3.18 -6.63 5.46
N PHE A 87 2.97 -5.37 5.08
CA PHE A 87 3.85 -4.29 5.53
C PHE A 87 3.32 -3.48 6.72
N ILE A 88 2.02 -3.49 7.02
CA ILE A 88 1.49 -2.88 8.25
C ILE A 88 1.76 -3.79 9.45
N SER A 89 1.56 -5.10 9.33
CA SER A 89 1.83 -6.04 10.43
C SER A 89 3.32 -6.05 10.80
N GLU A 90 4.21 -6.06 9.81
CA GLU A 90 5.65 -5.91 9.99
C GLU A 90 6.00 -4.55 10.59
N SER A 91 5.41 -3.45 10.11
CA SER A 91 5.66 -2.12 10.66
C SER A 91 5.25 -1.99 12.14
N ILE A 92 4.09 -2.51 12.53
CA ILE A 92 3.62 -2.52 13.92
C ILE A 92 4.55 -3.37 14.78
N THR A 93 4.91 -4.56 14.31
CA THR A 93 5.81 -5.49 15.01
C THR A 93 7.20 -4.87 15.19
N ASN A 94 7.76 -4.29 14.13
CA ASN A 94 9.05 -3.61 14.14
C ASN A 94 9.05 -2.38 15.07
N LYS A 95 7.98 -1.57 15.05
CA LYS A 95 7.82 -0.42 15.94
C LYS A 95 7.68 -0.84 17.41
N LEU A 96 6.93 -1.92 17.68
CA LEU A 96 6.81 -2.48 19.03
C LEU A 96 8.14 -3.02 19.53
N TYR A 97 8.85 -3.80 18.70
CA TYR A 97 10.17 -4.34 19.01
C TYR A 97 11.18 -3.22 19.29
N MET A 98 11.21 -2.16 18.47
CA MET A 98 12.05 -0.99 18.71
C MET A 98 11.73 -0.28 20.04
N LYS A 99 10.44 -0.11 20.38
CA LYS A 99 10.04 0.44 21.68
C LYS A 99 10.52 -0.45 22.83
N GLN A 100 10.32 -1.76 22.76
CA GLN A 100 10.75 -2.70 23.80
C GLN A 100 12.27 -2.65 24.02
N ARG A 101 13.08 -2.61 22.94
CA ARG A 101 14.53 -2.44 23.05
C ARG A 101 14.91 -1.11 23.71
N LEU A 102 14.23 -0.02 23.38
CA LEU A 102 14.49 1.28 24.01
C LEU A 102 14.20 1.24 25.51
N TYR A 103 13.11 0.60 25.94
CA TYR A 103 12.81 0.41 27.36
C TYR A 103 13.83 -0.52 28.05
N GLY A 104 14.23 -1.63 27.41
CA GLY A 104 15.28 -2.51 27.93
C GLY A 104 16.64 -1.82 28.08
N LEU A 105 17.01 -0.96 27.13
CA LEU A 105 18.23 -0.15 27.18
C LEU A 105 18.19 0.98 28.21
N LYS A 106 16.99 1.45 28.60
CA LYS A 106 16.81 2.44 29.66
C LYS A 106 16.82 1.82 31.06
N MET A 107 16.36 0.57 31.20
CA MET A 107 16.38 -0.15 32.48
C MET A 107 17.74 -0.78 32.82
N GLY A 108 18.67 -0.88 31.86
CA GLY A 108 20.05 -1.33 32.07
C GLY A 108 21.06 -0.22 32.38
N ARG A 109 20.62 1.04 32.51
CA ARG A 109 21.44 2.20 32.89
C ARG A 109 21.00 2.73 34.25
N ASN A 110 21.07 1.86 35.26
CA ASN A 110 21.07 2.18 36.68
C ASN A 110 21.86 1.06 37.37
N VAL A 111 23.18 1.08 37.20
CA VAL A 111 24.14 0.41 38.09
C VAL A 111 25.14 1.48 38.51
#